data_AF-A0A847DSX8-F1
#
_entry.id   AF-A0A847DSX8-F1
#
_cell.length_a   1.000
_cell.length_b   1.000
_cell.length_c   1.000
_cell.angle_alpha   90.00
_cell.angle_beta   90.00
_cell.angle_gamma   90.00
#
_symmetry.space_group_name_H-M   'P 1'
#
loop_
_entity.id
_entity.type
_entity.pdbx_description
1 polymer ?
#
loop_
_entity_poly.entity_id
_entity_poly.type
_entity_poly.pdbx_seq_one_letter_code
_entity_poly.pdbx_strand_id
1 'polypeptide(L)'
;CKGELVLSARGKAHAKRIGARFAAHGIRPTVVSSPMCRCLQTAEIAFGGAQIVDPDLRQVADAHSGQLRAHNAKAQAILARNRGATPIVIVSHRPNIDQLTMELLDDGELLVGTITETGEVEVEGKIVIEP
;
A
#
# COMPACT_ATOMS: atom_id res chain seq x y z
N CYS A 1 -12.12 -2.43 13.60
CA CYS A 1 -13.08 -2.28 12.49
C CYS A 1 -14.46 -1.74 12.87
N LYS A 2 -14.88 -1.73 14.14
CA LYS A 2 -16.15 -1.09 14.50
C LYS A 2 -16.03 0.42 14.27
N GLY A 3 -16.94 1.01 13.47
CA GLY A 3 -16.91 2.43 13.13
C GLY A 3 -15.96 2.81 11.98
N GLU A 4 -15.32 1.84 11.32
CA GLU A 4 -14.46 2.06 10.16
C GLU A 4 -15.10 1.58 8.86
N LEU A 5 -14.67 2.17 7.75
CA LEU A 5 -14.99 1.66 6.42
C LEU A 5 -14.28 0.32 6.18
N VAL A 6 -15.06 -0.65 5.68
CA VAL A 6 -14.60 -1.98 5.27
C VAL A 6 -14.80 -2.15 3.75
N LEU A 7 -14.13 -3.14 3.16
CA LEU A 7 -14.30 -3.44 1.74
C LEU A 7 -15.73 -3.90 1.43
N SER A 8 -16.28 -3.35 0.35
CA SER A 8 -17.50 -3.83 -0.29
C SER A 8 -17.28 -5.20 -0.94
N ALA A 9 -18.35 -5.85 -1.41
CA ALA A 9 -18.23 -7.09 -2.17
C ALA A 9 -17.33 -6.93 -3.41
N ARG A 10 -17.48 -5.80 -4.13
CA ARG A 10 -16.62 -5.44 -5.26
C ARG A 10 -15.16 -5.26 -4.83
N GLY A 11 -14.90 -4.52 -3.75
CA GLY A 11 -13.54 -4.33 -3.23
C GLY A 11 -12.86 -5.64 -2.83
N LYS A 12 -13.61 -6.58 -2.23
CA LYS A 12 -13.10 -7.92 -1.91
C LYS A 12 -12.80 -8.75 -3.16
N ALA A 13 -13.65 -8.69 -4.18
CA ALA A 13 -13.40 -9.35 -5.46
C ALA A 13 -12.14 -8.80 -6.13
N HIS A 14 -11.98 -7.48 -6.12
CA HIS A 14 -10.81 -6.82 -6.64
C HIS A 14 -9.52 -7.24 -5.90
N ALA A 15 -9.51 -7.24 -4.56
CA ALA A 15 -8.36 -7.70 -3.77
C ALA A 15 -7.96 -9.15 -4.11
N LYS A 16 -8.92 -10.04 -4.35
CA LYS A 16 -8.63 -11.42 -4.81
C LYS A 16 -7.94 -11.43 -6.18
N ARG A 17 -8.35 -10.56 -7.12
CA ARG A 17 -7.72 -10.45 -8.44
C ARG A 17 -6.28 -9.95 -8.34
N ILE A 18 -6.01 -8.99 -7.44
CA ILE A 18 -4.65 -8.53 -7.14
C ILE A 18 -3.79 -9.71 -6.69
N GLY A 19 -4.25 -10.44 -5.67
CA GLY A 19 -3.55 -11.62 -5.17
C GLY A 19 -3.26 -12.68 -6.22
N ALA A 20 -4.26 -12.97 -7.06
CA ALA A 20 -4.13 -13.92 -8.16
C ALA A 20 -3.07 -13.50 -9.18
N ARG A 21 -2.92 -12.20 -9.46
CA ARG A 21 -1.85 -11.69 -10.35
C ARG A 21 -0.47 -11.91 -9.75
N PHE A 22 -0.27 -11.57 -8.48
CA PHE A 22 1.00 -11.83 -7.79
C PHE A 22 1.34 -13.33 -7.79
N ALA A 23 0.37 -14.18 -7.47
CA ALA A 23 0.55 -15.64 -7.47
C ALA A 23 0.88 -16.20 -8.86
N ALA A 24 0.22 -15.71 -9.92
CA ALA A 24 0.50 -16.13 -11.30
C ALA A 24 1.92 -15.79 -11.76
N HIS A 25 2.52 -14.73 -11.21
CA HIS A 25 3.91 -14.35 -11.45
C HIS A 25 4.91 -14.96 -10.44
N GLY A 26 4.44 -15.80 -9.50
CA GLY A 26 5.28 -16.40 -8.46
C GLY A 26 5.85 -15.38 -7.46
N ILE A 27 5.28 -14.19 -7.37
CA ILE A 27 5.77 -13.11 -6.51
C ILE A 27 5.19 -13.29 -5.11
N ARG A 28 6.07 -13.37 -4.11
CA ARG A 28 5.71 -13.43 -2.68
C ARG A 28 6.30 -12.21 -1.97
N PRO A 29 5.54 -11.12 -1.84
CA PRO A 29 6.07 -9.89 -1.27
C PRO A 29 6.08 -9.91 0.26
N THR A 30 6.92 -9.08 0.85
CA THR A 30 6.73 -8.61 2.24
C THR A 30 5.56 -7.64 2.25
N VAL A 31 4.56 -7.87 3.09
CA VAL A 31 3.35 -7.03 3.14
C VAL A 31 3.35 -6.17 4.40
N VAL A 32 3.29 -4.86 4.19
CA VAL A 32 3.09 -3.87 5.26
C VAL A 32 1.77 -3.16 5.03
N SER A 33 0.87 -3.18 6.01
CA SER A 33 -0.45 -2.57 5.88
C SER A 33 -0.64 -1.43 6.86
N SER A 34 -1.36 -0.40 6.39
CA SER A 34 -2.08 0.52 7.28
C SER A 34 -2.99 -0.23 8.25
N PRO A 35 -3.20 0.27 9.49
CA PRO A 35 -4.11 -0.35 10.45
C PRO A 35 -5.59 -0.15 10.10
N MET A 36 -5.91 0.64 9.07
CA MET A 36 -7.28 0.89 8.63
C MET A 36 -7.91 -0.41 8.10
N CYS A 37 -9.14 -0.72 8.49
CA CYS A 37 -9.74 -2.03 8.22
C CYS A 37 -9.87 -2.40 6.75
N ARG A 38 -10.15 -1.44 5.86
CA ARG A 38 -10.13 -1.68 4.41
C ARG A 38 -8.75 -2.13 3.91
N CYS A 39 -7.65 -1.58 4.46
CA CYS A 39 -6.29 -1.94 4.07
C CYS A 39 -5.93 -3.34 4.61
N LEU A 40 -6.24 -3.61 5.87
CA LEU A 40 -6.06 -4.95 6.46
C LEU A 40 -6.84 -6.02 5.69
N GLN A 41 -8.07 -5.73 5.28
CA GLN A 41 -8.86 -6.65 4.45
C GLN A 41 -8.26 -6.84 3.07
N THR A 42 -7.76 -5.78 2.42
CA THR A 42 -7.06 -5.92 1.13
C THR A 42 -5.82 -6.79 1.29
N ALA A 43 -4.98 -6.52 2.30
CA ALA A 43 -3.75 -7.26 2.56
C ALA A 43 -4.03 -8.75 2.82
N GLU A 44 -4.98 -9.06 3.70
CA GLU A 44 -5.39 -10.43 4.03
C GLU A 44 -5.95 -11.16 2.80
N ILE A 45 -6.83 -10.52 2.03
CA ILE A 45 -7.48 -11.17 0.89
C ILE A 45 -6.50 -11.36 -0.28
N ALA A 46 -5.64 -10.39 -0.56
CA ALA A 46 -4.74 -10.42 -1.71
C ALA A 46 -3.50 -11.29 -1.44
N PHE A 47 -2.92 -11.23 -0.24
CA PHE A 47 -1.62 -11.83 0.03
C PHE A 47 -1.66 -12.90 1.12
N GLY A 48 -2.62 -12.82 2.03
CA GLY A 48 -2.69 -13.66 3.23
C GLY A 48 -1.41 -13.60 4.07
N GLY A 49 -1.29 -14.53 5.03
CA GLY A 49 -0.05 -14.75 5.77
C GLY A 49 0.31 -13.69 6.82
N ALA A 50 1.58 -13.68 7.23
CA ALA A 50 2.09 -12.76 8.25
C ALA A 50 2.25 -11.34 7.66
N GLN A 51 1.29 -10.47 7.96
CA GLN A 51 1.34 -9.06 7.59
C GLN A 51 1.90 -8.20 8.73
N ILE A 52 2.75 -7.23 8.39
CA ILE A 52 3.21 -6.22 9.34
C ILE A 52 2.17 -5.10 9.35
N VAL A 53 1.49 -4.92 10.48
CA VAL A 53 0.57 -3.79 10.67
C VAL A 53 1.35 -2.65 11.29
N ASP A 54 1.54 -1.57 10.53
CA ASP A 54 2.32 -0.42 10.98
C ASP A 54 1.37 0.75 11.32
N PRO A 55 1.22 1.13 12.60
CA PRO A 55 0.27 2.16 13.02
C PRO A 55 0.55 3.52 12.40
N ASP A 56 1.79 3.75 11.94
CA ASP A 56 2.23 5.00 11.34
C ASP A 56 1.78 5.17 9.89
N LEU A 57 1.30 4.09 9.25
CA LEU A 57 0.67 4.13 7.93
C LEU A 57 -0.83 4.45 8.00
N ARG A 58 -1.33 4.94 9.14
CA ARG A 58 -2.73 5.39 9.25
C ARG A 58 -2.96 6.60 8.35
N GLN A 59 -4.20 6.72 7.85
CA GLN A 59 -4.62 7.85 7.04
C GLN A 59 -4.42 9.17 7.77
N VAL A 60 -3.76 10.10 7.09
CA VAL A 60 -3.66 11.49 7.53
C VAL A 60 -4.52 12.37 6.63
N ALA A 61 -5.14 13.39 7.20
CA ALA A 61 -5.97 14.32 6.46
C ALA A 61 -5.10 15.34 5.70
N ASP A 62 -5.54 15.70 4.50
CA ASP A 62 -4.83 16.56 3.56
C ASP A 62 -4.47 17.96 4.12
N ALA A 63 -5.28 18.48 5.06
CA ALA A 63 -5.12 19.84 5.59
C ALA A 63 -3.95 20.05 6.59
N HIS A 64 -3.22 19.00 6.99
CA HIS A 64 -2.19 19.08 8.04
C HIS A 64 -0.78 18.75 7.53
N SER A 65 -0.10 19.75 6.96
CA SER A 65 1.22 19.59 6.34
C SER A 65 2.29 18.97 7.27
N GLY A 66 2.22 19.24 8.59
CA GLY A 66 3.15 18.66 9.57
C GLY A 66 2.94 17.15 9.78
N GLN A 67 1.68 16.70 9.86
CA GLN A 67 1.35 15.27 10.00
C GLN A 67 1.69 14.50 8.73
N LEU A 68 1.45 15.11 7.56
CA LEU A 68 1.84 14.56 6.26
C LEU A 68 3.36 14.35 6.14
N ARG A 69 4.18 15.35 6.51
CA ARG A 69 5.64 15.19 6.51
C ARG A 69 6.10 14.06 7.43
N ALA A 70 5.54 13.99 8.64
CA ALA A 70 5.87 12.92 9.58
C ALA A 70 5.44 11.53 9.06
N HIS A 71 4.26 11.44 8.46
CA HIS A 71 3.78 10.22 7.81
C HIS A 71 4.73 9.79 6.68
N ASN A 72 5.10 10.71 5.78
CA ASN A 72 5.98 10.40 4.65
C ASN A 72 7.38 9.96 5.11
N ALA A 73 7.98 10.64 6.09
CA ALA A 73 9.27 10.24 6.64
C ALA A 73 9.24 8.81 7.20
N LYS A 74 8.14 8.43 7.86
CA LYS A 74 7.96 7.07 8.40
C LYS A 74 7.73 6.05 7.29
N ALA A 75 6.92 6.36 6.29
CA ALA A 75 6.72 5.52 5.11
C ALA A 75 8.03 5.30 4.34
N GLN A 76 8.84 6.34 4.15
CA GLN A 76 10.17 6.24 3.55
C GLN A 76 11.10 5.37 4.39
N ALA A 77 11.11 5.51 5.73
CA ALA A 77 11.88 4.62 6.60
C ALA A 77 11.43 3.15 6.51
N ILE A 78 10.12 2.89 6.32
CA ILE A 78 9.58 1.55 6.05
C ILE A 78 10.09 1.00 4.72
N LEU A 79 10.10 1.82 3.68
CA LEU A 79 10.60 1.41 2.36
C LEU A 79 12.11 1.15 2.40
N ALA A 80 12.89 2.08 2.97
CA ALA A 80 14.34 2.00 3.07
C ALA A 80 14.82 0.72 3.77
N ARG A 81 14.18 0.35 4.90
CA ARG A 81 14.55 -0.86 5.66
C ARG A 81 14.17 -2.18 4.96
N ASN A 82 13.23 -2.14 4.02
CA ASN A 82 12.73 -3.33 3.31
C ASN A 82 13.25 -3.41 1.87
N ARG A 83 14.29 -2.63 1.52
CA ARG A 83 15.02 -2.80 0.26
C ARG A 83 15.63 -4.20 0.19
N GLY A 84 15.62 -4.81 -0.99
CA GLY A 84 16.24 -6.10 -1.20
C GLY A 84 15.65 -6.86 -2.39
N ALA A 85 15.98 -8.15 -2.47
CA ALA A 85 15.53 -9.02 -3.54
C ALA A 85 14.03 -9.38 -3.45
N THR A 86 13.45 -9.34 -2.25
CA THR A 86 12.02 -9.59 -2.04
C THR A 86 11.25 -8.28 -2.19
N PRO A 87 10.26 -8.18 -3.09
CA PRO A 87 9.44 -6.99 -3.22
C PRO A 87 8.67 -6.69 -1.93
N ILE A 88 8.51 -5.40 -1.61
CA ILE A 88 7.60 -4.94 -0.56
C ILE A 88 6.30 -4.44 -1.20
N VAL A 89 5.17 -4.78 -0.59
CA VAL A 89 3.87 -4.16 -0.89
C VAL A 89 3.42 -3.37 0.33
N ILE A 90 3.17 -2.07 0.13
CA ILE A 90 2.53 -1.20 1.11
C ILE A 90 1.05 -1.06 0.77
N VAL A 91 0.18 -1.57 1.65
CA VAL A 91 -1.28 -1.42 1.49
C VAL A 91 -1.74 -0.15 2.22
N SER A 92 -2.00 0.90 1.44
CA SER A 92 -2.31 2.25 1.93
C SER A 92 -3.60 2.80 1.30
N HIS A 93 -3.74 4.12 1.23
CA HIS A 93 -4.90 4.84 0.69
C HIS A 93 -4.50 6.28 0.31
N ARG A 94 -5.35 6.96 -0.45
CA ARG A 94 -5.23 8.41 -0.69
C ARG A 94 -5.63 9.21 0.55
N PRO A 95 -5.02 10.38 0.83
CA PRO A 95 -3.97 11.07 0.06
C PRO A 95 -2.54 10.57 0.34
N ASN A 96 -2.34 9.65 1.29
CA ASN A 96 -1.01 9.21 1.71
C ASN A 96 -0.14 8.70 0.55
N ILE A 97 -0.73 7.95 -0.39
CA ILE A 97 0.02 7.45 -1.56
C ILE A 97 0.43 8.59 -2.48
N ASP A 98 -0.50 9.49 -2.81
CA ASP A 98 -0.24 10.65 -3.67
C ASP A 98 0.92 11.49 -3.13
N GLN A 99 0.95 11.70 -1.82
CA GLN A 99 1.98 12.51 -1.16
C GLN A 99 3.32 11.79 -1.03
N LEU A 100 3.32 10.46 -0.91
CA LEU A 100 4.54 9.66 -0.81
C LEU A 100 5.24 9.50 -2.16
N THR A 101 4.46 9.41 -3.24
CA THR A 101 4.93 9.03 -4.58
C THR A 101 4.87 10.18 -5.59
N MET A 102 4.21 11.29 -5.23
CA MET A 102 3.89 12.40 -6.13
C MET A 102 3.03 12.00 -7.34
N GLU A 103 2.33 10.87 -7.25
CA GLU A 103 1.49 10.31 -8.31
C GLU A 103 0.04 10.19 -7.88
N LEU A 104 -0.88 10.51 -8.80
CA LEU A 104 -2.31 10.25 -8.56
C LEU A 104 -2.65 8.82 -8.98
N LEU A 105 -3.34 8.09 -8.11
CA LEU A 105 -3.88 6.76 -8.40
C LEU A 105 -5.39 6.80 -8.57
N ASP A 106 -5.86 6.09 -9.59
CA ASP A 106 -7.26 5.73 -9.76
C ASP A 106 -7.61 4.43 -9.02
N ASP A 107 -8.90 4.23 -8.79
CA ASP A 107 -9.42 3.00 -8.22
C ASP A 107 -9.07 1.81 -9.12
N GLY A 108 -8.31 0.83 -8.62
CA GLY A 108 -7.87 -0.31 -9.43
C GLY A 108 -6.38 -0.30 -9.77
N GLU A 109 -5.70 0.82 -9.53
CA GLU A 109 -4.30 0.98 -9.88
C GLU A 109 -3.36 0.56 -8.76
N LEU A 110 -2.26 -0.08 -9.15
CA LEU A 110 -1.10 -0.32 -8.32
C LEU A 110 0.07 0.50 -8.88
N LEU A 111 0.71 1.29 -8.02
CA LEU A 111 1.96 1.96 -8.36
C LEU A 111 3.13 1.00 -8.15
N VAL A 112 4.04 0.92 -9.11
CA VAL A 112 5.25 0.11 -9.05
C VAL A 112 6.47 0.99 -9.28
N GLY A 113 7.53 0.72 -8.54
CA GLY A 113 8.78 1.47 -8.64
C GLY A 113 9.91 0.86 -7.82
N THR A 114 11.09 1.42 -7.99
CA THR A 114 12.28 1.11 -7.19
C THR A 114 12.34 1.98 -5.94
N ILE A 115 13.05 1.47 -4.91
CA ILE A 115 13.23 2.18 -3.65
C ILE A 115 14.68 2.67 -3.55
N THR A 116 14.84 3.98 -3.44
CA THR A 116 16.16 4.62 -3.28
C THR A 116 16.76 4.32 -1.90
N GLU A 117 18.03 4.69 -1.68
CA GLU A 117 18.67 4.51 -0.37
C GLU A 117 17.97 5.27 0.77
N THR A 118 17.33 6.40 0.46
CA THR A 118 16.58 7.22 1.40
C THR A 118 15.13 6.78 1.57
N GLY A 119 14.67 5.76 0.84
CA GLY A 119 13.31 5.23 0.91
C GLY A 119 12.31 5.97 0.04
N GLU A 120 12.77 6.82 -0.89
CA GLU A 120 11.92 7.40 -1.92
C GLU A 120 11.51 6.35 -2.94
N VAL A 121 10.34 6.52 -3.54
CA VAL A 121 9.83 5.65 -4.60
C VAL A 121 10.13 6.32 -5.94
N GLU A 122 11.04 5.71 -6.69
CA GLU A 122 11.24 6.04 -8.11
C GLU A 122 10.20 5.26 -8.91
N VAL A 123 9.16 5.96 -9.36
CA VAL A 123 8.01 5.34 -10.03
C VAL A 123 8.43 4.84 -11.42
N GLU A 124 8.25 3.54 -11.66
CA GLU A 124 8.50 2.91 -12.96
C GLU A 124 7.20 2.77 -13.78
N GLY A 125 6.04 2.70 -13.11
CA GLY A 125 4.75 2.67 -13.79
C GLY A 125 3.56 2.35 -12.90
N LYS A 126 2.40 2.25 -13.54
CA LYS A 126 1.13 1.86 -12.92
C LYS A 126 0.60 0.60 -13.58
N ILE A 127 0.09 -0.32 -12.77
CA ILE A 127 -0.57 -1.54 -13.23
C ILE A 127 -2.05 -1.42 -12.90
N VAL A 128 -2.90 -1.58 -13.91
CA VAL A 128 -4.36 -1.59 -13.71
C VAL A 128 -4.85 -3.02 -13.54
N ILE A 129 -5.57 -3.24 -12.45
CA ILE A 129 -6.27 -4.50 -12.17
C ILE A 129 -7.76 -4.15 -12.06
N GLU A 130 -8.56 -4.51 -13.08
CA GLU A 130 -9.98 -4.06 -13.12
C GLU A 130 -10.82 -4.47 -11.88
N PRO A 131 -11.55 -3.55 -11.22
CA PRO A 131 -12.27 -3.87 -9.98
C PRO A 131 -13.55 -4.67 -10.15
#